data_AF-A0A529NRV1-F1
#
_entry.id   AF-A0A529NRV1-F1
#
_cell.length_a   1.000
_cell.length_b   1.000
_cell.length_c   1.000
_cell.angle_alpha   90.00
_cell.angle_beta   90.00
_cell.angle_gamma   90.00
#
_symmetry.space_group_name_H-M   'P 1'
#
loop_
_entity.id
_entity.type
_entity.pdbx_description
1 polymer ?
#
loop_
_entity_poly.entity_id
_entity_poly.type
_entity_poly.pdbx_seq_one_letter_code
_entity_poly.pdbx_strand_id
1 'polypeptide(L)'
;IYDYMRLLFARVGIPYSPATGLPIESQTVSQMVDRVLALEEGTRLFLLAPIVRGRKGEYRKELLELQKKGFQRVKVDGVFYEIADVPALDKKYKHDIDVVVDRIVVHGDLATRLADSIETALKLAEGLAVAEFADRPLDASLTGEDSVNKSKNETHERILFSEKFACPVSGFTIPEIEPRLFSFN
;
A
#
# COMPACT_ATOMS: atom_id res chain seq x y z
N ILE A 1 13.29 29.33 -10.52
CA ILE A 1 12.25 29.64 -9.50
C ILE A 1 12.87 30.56 -8.45
N TYR A 2 12.27 31.73 -8.18
CA TYR A 2 12.72 32.67 -7.13
C TYR A 2 12.58 32.02 -5.73
N ASP A 3 13.45 32.36 -4.77
CA ASP A 3 13.51 31.69 -3.45
C ASP A 3 12.15 31.62 -2.73
N TYR A 4 11.34 32.69 -2.81
CA TYR A 4 10.00 32.72 -2.23
C TYR A 4 9.02 31.75 -2.90
N MET A 5 9.13 31.54 -4.21
CA MET A 5 8.31 30.55 -4.90
C MET A 5 8.69 29.14 -4.49
N ARG A 6 9.99 28.84 -4.25
CA ARG A 6 10.40 27.51 -3.75
C ARG A 6 9.82 27.23 -2.37
N LEU A 7 9.85 28.22 -1.49
CA LEU A 7 9.23 28.16 -0.16
C LEU A 7 7.72 27.95 -0.25
N LEU A 8 7.03 28.66 -1.15
CA LEU A 8 5.60 28.48 -1.39
C LEU A 8 5.29 27.06 -1.85
N PHE A 9 5.96 26.57 -2.91
CA PHE A 9 5.75 25.22 -3.42
C PHE A 9 6.09 24.15 -2.38
N ALA A 10 7.09 24.38 -1.54
CA ALA A 10 7.45 23.42 -0.50
C ALA A 10 6.47 23.39 0.67
N ARG A 11 5.84 24.51 1.01
CA ARG A 11 4.96 24.62 2.19
C ARG A 11 3.50 24.28 1.92
N VAL A 12 2.99 24.63 0.74
CA VAL A 12 1.56 24.47 0.41
C VAL A 12 1.32 23.74 -0.91
N GLY A 13 2.39 23.32 -1.59
CA GLY A 13 2.26 22.52 -2.80
C GLY A 13 1.75 21.12 -2.48
N ILE A 14 0.67 20.73 -3.15
CA ILE A 14 0.20 19.35 -3.16
C ILE A 14 0.93 18.66 -4.32
N PRO A 15 1.83 17.70 -4.05
CA PRO A 15 2.49 16.96 -5.10
C PRO A 15 1.48 16.04 -5.80
N TYR A 16 1.63 15.86 -7.10
CA TYR A 16 0.80 14.96 -7.89
C TYR A 16 1.68 13.95 -8.61
N SER A 17 1.19 12.72 -8.75
CA SER A 17 1.88 11.68 -9.53
C SER A 17 1.88 12.04 -11.01
N PRO A 18 3.04 12.09 -11.69
CA PRO A 18 3.08 12.32 -13.13
C PRO A 18 2.41 11.21 -13.95
N ALA A 19 2.34 10.00 -13.40
CA ALA A 19 1.78 8.84 -14.07
C ALA A 19 0.25 8.76 -13.96
N THR A 20 -0.32 9.24 -12.86
CA THR A 20 -1.76 9.07 -12.56
C THR A 20 -2.52 10.37 -12.31
N GLY A 21 -1.84 11.48 -12.07
CA GLY A 21 -2.45 12.76 -11.74
C GLY A 21 -3.09 12.81 -10.35
N LEU A 22 -2.89 11.79 -9.51
CA LEU A 22 -3.42 11.74 -8.14
C LEU A 22 -2.48 12.43 -7.14
N PRO A 23 -3.01 13.07 -6.07
CA PRO A 23 -2.21 13.69 -5.04
C PRO A 23 -1.35 12.64 -4.32
N ILE A 24 -0.16 13.06 -3.93
CA ILE A 24 0.80 12.24 -3.20
C ILE A 24 0.88 12.78 -1.76
N GLU A 25 0.59 11.96 -0.78
CA GLU A 25 0.61 12.37 0.62
C GLU A 25 1.51 11.43 1.42
N SER A 26 2.33 12.00 2.30
CA SER A 26 2.96 11.26 3.38
C SER A 26 2.06 11.32 4.62
N GLN A 27 1.93 10.19 5.30
CA GLN A 27 1.19 10.08 6.55
C GLN A 27 2.14 9.55 7.63
N THR A 28 1.99 10.01 8.86
CA THR A 28 2.65 9.38 10.01
C THR A 28 1.88 8.13 10.42
N VAL A 29 2.55 7.18 11.09
CA VAL A 29 1.89 5.97 11.62
C VAL A 29 0.70 6.35 12.51
N SER A 30 0.83 7.40 13.34
CA SER A 30 -0.28 7.90 14.16
C SER A 30 -1.49 8.32 13.31
N GLN A 31 -1.27 9.08 12.24
CA GLN A 31 -2.36 9.49 11.34
C GLN A 31 -3.04 8.30 10.65
N MET A 32 -2.26 7.28 10.29
CA MET A 32 -2.80 6.05 9.70
C MET A 32 -3.65 5.28 10.72
N VAL A 33 -3.18 5.16 11.97
CA VAL A 33 -3.90 4.56 13.10
C VAL A 33 -5.21 5.30 13.34
N ASP A 34 -5.17 6.62 13.47
CA ASP A 34 -6.34 7.47 13.71
C ASP A 34 -7.39 7.29 12.60
N ARG A 35 -6.94 7.20 11.35
CA ARG A 35 -7.83 7.00 10.19
C ARG A 35 -8.54 5.64 10.21
N VAL A 36 -7.88 4.58 10.69
CA VAL A 36 -8.52 3.26 10.85
C VAL A 36 -9.45 3.24 12.05
N LEU A 37 -9.07 3.88 13.17
CA LEU A 37 -9.91 3.97 14.37
C LEU A 37 -11.16 4.85 14.18
N ALA A 38 -11.15 5.75 13.19
CA ALA A 38 -12.31 6.53 12.79
C ALA A 38 -13.39 5.72 12.04
N LEU A 39 -13.10 4.47 11.66
CA LEU A 39 -14.08 3.57 11.06
C LEU A 39 -15.09 3.06 12.10
N GLU A 40 -16.22 2.53 11.64
CA GLU A 40 -17.24 1.97 12.51
C GLU A 40 -16.71 0.80 13.34
N GLU A 41 -17.10 0.74 14.61
CA GLU A 41 -16.73 -0.36 15.50
C GLU A 41 -17.24 -1.70 14.96
N GLY A 42 -16.41 -2.73 15.04
CA GLY A 42 -16.67 -4.05 14.46
C GLY A 42 -16.26 -4.21 12.99
N THR A 43 -15.82 -3.14 12.32
CA THR A 43 -15.27 -3.22 10.95
C THR A 43 -14.10 -4.20 10.90
N ARG A 44 -14.12 -5.11 9.92
CA ARG A 44 -13.08 -6.14 9.75
C ARG A 44 -12.15 -5.78 8.60
N LEU A 45 -10.86 -5.68 8.89
CA LEU A 45 -9.83 -5.30 7.93
C LEU A 45 -8.73 -6.35 7.86
N PHE A 46 -8.22 -6.58 6.65
CA PHE A 46 -6.91 -7.18 6.44
C PHE A 46 -5.90 -6.06 6.30
N LEU A 47 -4.89 -6.04 7.17
CA LEU A 47 -3.74 -5.16 6.99
C LEU A 47 -2.70 -5.88 6.13
N LEU A 48 -2.42 -5.28 4.98
CA LEU A 48 -1.66 -5.85 3.89
C LEU A 48 -0.41 -5.01 3.59
N ALA A 49 0.69 -5.68 3.24
CA ALA A 49 1.91 -5.07 2.74
C ALA A 49 2.10 -5.43 1.24
N PRO A 50 1.90 -4.49 0.30
CA PRO A 50 1.98 -4.79 -1.14
C PRO A 50 3.44 -4.84 -1.63
N ILE A 51 4.07 -5.99 -1.50
CA ILE A 51 5.50 -6.19 -1.81
C ILE A 51 5.79 -6.29 -3.31
N VAL A 52 4.81 -6.72 -4.12
CA VAL A 52 4.93 -6.83 -5.57
C VAL A 52 3.68 -6.24 -6.19
N ARG A 53 3.86 -5.36 -7.18
CA ARG A 53 2.76 -4.64 -7.82
C ARG A 53 2.92 -4.55 -9.32
N GLY A 54 2.09 -5.24 -10.08
CA GLY A 54 2.09 -5.24 -11.55
C GLY A 54 3.44 -5.57 -12.19
N ARG A 55 4.29 -6.39 -11.53
CA ARG A 55 5.63 -6.75 -11.99
C ARG A 55 5.67 -8.21 -12.45
N LYS A 56 6.53 -8.50 -13.42
CA LYS A 56 6.71 -9.84 -13.97
C LYS A 56 7.74 -10.63 -13.17
N GLY A 57 7.44 -11.88 -12.80
CA GLY A 57 8.35 -12.72 -12.03
C GLY A 57 7.69 -13.94 -11.41
N GLU A 58 8.50 -14.88 -10.93
CA GLU A 58 8.02 -16.10 -10.25
C GLU A 58 7.95 -15.96 -8.72
N TYR A 59 8.64 -14.96 -8.15
CA TYR A 59 8.65 -14.58 -6.73
C TYR A 59 8.91 -15.68 -5.68
N ARG A 60 9.45 -16.84 -6.08
CA ARG A 60 9.70 -17.97 -5.17
C ARG A 60 10.67 -17.65 -4.03
N LYS A 61 11.70 -16.84 -4.29
CA LYS A 61 12.70 -16.48 -3.28
C LYS A 61 12.09 -15.56 -2.23
N GLU A 62 11.31 -14.59 -2.70
CA GLU A 62 10.61 -13.60 -1.90
C GLU A 62 9.58 -14.28 -0.98
N LEU A 63 8.80 -15.22 -1.51
CA LEU A 63 7.86 -16.02 -0.72
C LEU A 63 8.56 -16.87 0.36
N LEU A 64 9.70 -17.49 0.03
CA LEU A 64 10.50 -18.24 1.01
C LEU A 64 11.10 -17.33 2.11
N GLU A 65 11.53 -16.12 1.75
CA GLU A 65 12.02 -15.15 2.73
C GLU A 65 10.91 -14.68 3.67
N LEU A 66 9.69 -14.47 3.16
CA LEU A 66 8.53 -14.16 3.99
C LEU A 66 8.21 -15.29 4.97
N GLN A 67 8.27 -16.54 4.51
CA GLN A 67 8.05 -17.71 5.36
C GLN A 67 9.09 -17.78 6.49
N LYS A 68 10.37 -17.52 6.18
CA LYS A 68 11.46 -17.45 7.19
C LYS A 68 11.25 -16.33 8.19
N LYS A 69 10.64 -15.21 7.77
CA LYS A 69 10.27 -14.09 8.65
C LYS A 69 9.01 -14.37 9.49
N GLY A 70 8.37 -15.53 9.32
CA GLY A 70 7.22 -15.98 10.11
C GLY A 70 5.86 -15.59 9.54
N PHE A 71 5.81 -14.98 8.34
CA PHE A 71 4.53 -14.74 7.67
C PHE A 71 3.96 -16.06 7.16
N GLN A 72 2.63 -16.18 7.25
CA GLN A 72 1.92 -17.40 6.88
C GLN A 72 1.03 -17.22 5.65
N ARG A 73 0.48 -16.02 5.43
CA ARG A 73 -0.55 -15.77 4.42
C ARG A 73 -0.17 -14.63 3.50
N VAL A 74 -0.54 -14.77 2.24
CA VAL A 74 -0.38 -13.77 1.18
C VAL A 74 -1.64 -13.72 0.34
N LYS A 75 -1.89 -12.58 -0.29
CA LYS A 75 -2.88 -12.42 -1.35
C LYS A 75 -2.13 -12.26 -2.67
N VAL A 76 -2.38 -13.18 -3.59
CA VAL A 76 -1.71 -13.25 -4.89
C VAL A 76 -2.77 -13.20 -5.98
N ASP A 77 -2.67 -12.22 -6.87
CA ASP A 77 -3.60 -11.99 -7.98
C ASP A 77 -5.09 -12.10 -7.57
N GLY A 78 -5.44 -11.48 -6.45
CA GLY A 78 -6.81 -11.41 -5.93
C GLY A 78 -7.18 -12.51 -4.95
N VAL A 79 -6.40 -13.58 -4.84
CA VAL A 79 -6.73 -14.77 -4.04
C VAL A 79 -5.81 -14.92 -2.83
N PHE A 80 -6.39 -15.24 -1.67
CA PHE A 80 -5.61 -15.52 -0.45
C PHE A 80 -5.09 -16.96 -0.43
N TYR A 81 -3.80 -17.10 -0.17
CA TYR A 81 -3.11 -18.39 -0.01
C TYR A 81 -2.34 -18.42 1.32
N GLU A 82 -2.14 -19.62 1.85
CA GLU A 82 -0.99 -19.84 2.72
C GLU A 82 0.27 -19.83 1.85
N ILE A 83 1.39 -19.28 2.36
CA ILE A 83 2.62 -19.13 1.59
C ILE A 83 3.12 -20.48 1.05
N ALA A 84 2.89 -21.57 1.78
CA ALA A 84 3.24 -22.93 1.36
C ALA A 84 2.42 -23.44 0.16
N ASP A 85 1.19 -22.94 0.00
CA ASP A 85 0.23 -23.39 -1.00
C ASP A 85 0.14 -22.44 -2.21
N VAL A 86 0.99 -21.42 -2.28
CA VAL A 86 1.01 -20.48 -3.41
C VAL A 86 1.39 -21.25 -4.68
N PRO A 87 0.57 -21.20 -5.75
CA PRO A 87 0.89 -21.86 -7.01
C PRO A 87 2.13 -21.24 -7.65
N ALA A 88 2.82 -22.02 -8.49
CA ALA A 88 3.96 -21.51 -9.24
C ALA A 88 3.53 -20.37 -10.18
N LEU A 89 4.04 -19.17 -9.95
CA LEU A 89 3.78 -17.99 -10.77
C LEU A 89 4.61 -18.03 -12.06
N ASP A 90 4.01 -17.62 -13.18
CA ASP A 90 4.66 -17.60 -14.48
C ASP A 90 5.41 -16.28 -14.69
N LYS A 91 6.72 -16.37 -14.88
CA LYS A 91 7.64 -15.24 -15.12
C LYS A 91 7.20 -14.30 -16.26
N LYS A 92 6.40 -14.75 -17.22
CA LYS A 92 5.97 -13.95 -18.37
C LYS A 92 4.87 -12.95 -18.04
N TYR A 93 4.09 -13.21 -17.01
CA TYR A 93 2.91 -12.44 -16.64
C TYR A 93 3.19 -11.51 -15.47
N LYS A 94 2.41 -10.43 -15.38
CA LYS A 94 2.46 -9.50 -14.25
C LYS A 94 1.65 -10.07 -13.10
N HIS A 95 2.20 -9.95 -11.90
CA HIS A 95 1.59 -10.40 -10.65
C HIS A 95 1.53 -9.27 -9.63
N ASP A 96 0.58 -9.40 -8.73
CA ASP A 96 0.45 -8.59 -7.52
C ASP A 96 0.51 -9.51 -6.29
N ILE A 97 1.35 -9.15 -5.31
CA ILE A 97 1.53 -9.93 -4.07
C ILE A 97 1.45 -8.99 -2.88
N ASP A 98 0.43 -9.20 -2.07
CA ASP A 98 0.22 -8.50 -0.80
C ASP A 98 0.43 -9.49 0.36
N VAL A 99 1.31 -9.17 1.30
CA VAL A 99 1.52 -10.00 2.51
C VAL A 99 0.45 -9.65 3.53
N VAL A 100 -0.20 -10.66 4.12
CA VAL A 100 -1.14 -10.43 5.22
C VAL A 100 -0.34 -10.25 6.51
N VAL A 101 -0.30 -9.02 7.01
CA VAL A 101 0.45 -8.65 8.23
C VAL A 101 -0.42 -8.87 9.46
N ASP A 102 -1.66 -8.36 9.44
CA ASP A 102 -2.60 -8.54 10.55
C ASP A 102 -4.05 -8.66 10.06
N ARG A 103 -4.89 -9.27 10.90
CA ARG A 103 -6.34 -9.34 10.76
C ARG A 103 -6.95 -8.56 11.91
N ILE A 104 -7.64 -7.49 11.57
CA ILE A 104 -8.01 -6.44 12.50
C ILE A 104 -9.52 -6.36 12.57
N VAL A 105 -10.03 -6.18 13.78
CA VAL A 105 -11.43 -5.80 14.03
C VAL A 105 -11.37 -4.49 14.78
N VAL A 106 -12.00 -3.44 14.25
CA VAL A 106 -11.93 -2.10 14.84
C VAL A 106 -12.67 -2.10 16.18
N HIS A 107 -11.97 -1.73 17.25
CA HIS A 107 -12.48 -1.55 18.61
C HIS A 107 -11.59 -0.56 19.39
N GLY A 108 -12.05 -0.06 20.55
CA GLY A 108 -11.37 1.02 21.30
C GLY A 108 -9.91 0.76 21.70
N ASP A 109 -9.58 -0.45 22.16
CA ASP A 109 -8.23 -0.79 22.65
C ASP A 109 -7.23 -1.29 21.57
N LEU A 110 -7.48 -1.00 20.30
CA LEU A 110 -6.69 -1.54 19.18
C LEU A 110 -5.42 -0.73 18.84
N ALA A 111 -5.34 0.53 19.29
CA ALA A 111 -4.37 1.53 18.80
C ALA A 111 -2.91 1.05 18.78
N THR A 112 -2.40 0.51 19.89
CA THR A 112 -0.99 0.08 20.01
C THR A 112 -0.67 -1.08 19.07
N ARG A 113 -1.51 -2.11 19.04
CA ARG A 113 -1.34 -3.26 18.14
C ARG A 113 -1.41 -2.85 16.67
N LEU A 114 -2.34 -1.96 16.33
CA LEU A 114 -2.49 -1.44 14.98
C LEU A 114 -1.25 -0.64 14.55
N ALA A 115 -0.69 0.18 15.43
CA ALA A 115 0.55 0.92 15.16
C ALA A 115 1.71 -0.04 14.83
N ASP A 116 1.94 -1.07 15.67
CA ASP A 116 3.00 -2.06 15.44
C ASP A 116 2.80 -2.82 14.11
N SER A 117 1.54 -3.13 13.79
CA SER A 117 1.19 -3.84 12.56
C SER A 117 1.37 -2.95 11.33
N ILE A 118 0.99 -1.68 11.39
CA ILE A 118 1.22 -0.69 10.33
C ILE A 118 2.71 -0.48 10.10
N GLU A 119 3.51 -0.32 11.15
CA GLU A 119 4.96 -0.22 11.02
C GLU A 119 5.57 -1.44 10.34
N THR A 120 5.09 -2.63 10.71
CA THR A 120 5.55 -3.89 10.09
C THR A 120 5.19 -3.92 8.61
N ALA A 121 3.97 -3.52 8.24
CA ALA A 121 3.55 -3.47 6.84
C ALA A 121 4.38 -2.47 6.02
N LEU A 122 4.58 -1.26 6.54
CA LEU A 122 5.39 -0.22 5.91
C LEU A 122 6.83 -0.70 5.69
N LYS A 123 7.46 -1.31 6.70
CA LYS A 123 8.83 -1.84 6.58
C LYS A 123 8.96 -2.93 5.52
N LEU A 124 7.92 -3.75 5.31
CA LEU A 124 7.94 -4.82 4.30
C LEU A 124 7.75 -4.31 2.87
N ALA A 125 6.90 -3.31 2.67
CA ALA A 125 6.53 -2.80 1.35
C ALA A 125 7.10 -1.40 1.07
N GLU A 126 8.31 -1.13 1.58
CA GLU A 126 9.08 0.10 1.34
C GLU A 126 8.31 1.41 1.61
N GLY A 127 7.45 1.40 2.62
CA GLY A 127 6.69 2.55 3.08
C GLY A 127 5.25 2.61 2.58
N LEU A 128 4.72 1.50 2.07
CA LEU A 128 3.31 1.35 1.72
C LEU A 128 2.61 0.35 2.65
N ALA A 129 1.36 0.64 2.99
CA ALA A 129 0.49 -0.30 3.68
C ALA A 129 -0.94 -0.17 3.11
N VAL A 130 -1.70 -1.24 3.16
CA VAL A 130 -3.08 -1.28 2.65
C VAL A 130 -3.98 -1.89 3.72
N ALA A 131 -5.04 -1.20 4.10
CA ALA A 131 -6.14 -1.80 4.85
C ALA A 131 -7.26 -2.16 3.87
N GLU A 132 -7.51 -3.46 3.70
CA GLU A 132 -8.57 -3.99 2.85
C GLU A 132 -9.78 -4.40 3.70
N PHE A 133 -10.99 -3.97 3.31
CA PHE A 133 -12.23 -4.37 3.97
C PHE A 133 -12.56 -5.84 3.66
N ALA A 134 -12.86 -6.63 4.69
CA ALA A 134 -13.14 -8.05 4.53
C ALA A 134 -14.53 -8.35 3.93
N ASP A 135 -15.46 -7.41 4.00
CA ASP A 135 -16.89 -7.57 3.71
C ASP A 135 -17.43 -6.63 2.63
N ARG A 136 -16.57 -5.81 2.02
CA ARG A 136 -16.94 -4.83 0.98
C ARG A 136 -16.31 -5.17 -0.37
N PRO A 137 -16.81 -6.18 -1.10
CA PRO A 137 -16.27 -6.53 -2.41
C PRO A 137 -16.51 -5.39 -3.40
N LEU A 138 -15.55 -5.16 -4.28
CA LEU A 138 -15.71 -4.24 -5.40
C LEU A 138 -16.53 -4.91 -6.51
N ASP A 139 -17.32 -4.12 -7.23
CA ASP A 139 -18.04 -4.62 -8.41
C ASP A 139 -17.07 -5.16 -9.47
N ALA A 140 -17.47 -6.27 -10.10
CA ALA A 140 -16.65 -6.95 -11.12
C ALA A 140 -16.32 -6.08 -12.34
N SER A 141 -17.10 -5.02 -12.59
CA SER A 141 -16.83 -4.00 -13.62
C SER A 141 -15.64 -3.10 -13.29
N LEU A 142 -15.26 -3.01 -12.01
CA LEU A 142 -14.14 -2.21 -11.51
C LEU A 142 -12.86 -3.02 -11.30
N THR A 143 -12.93 -4.36 -11.36
CA THR A 143 -11.82 -5.31 -11.13
C THR A 143 -11.29 -5.96 -12.42
N GLY A 144 -11.72 -5.49 -13.60
CA GLY A 144 -11.32 -6.05 -14.90
C GLY A 144 -9.91 -5.66 -15.36
N GLU A 145 -9.28 -6.56 -16.12
CA GLU A 145 -7.94 -6.42 -16.72
C GLU A 145 -7.78 -5.19 -17.65
N ASP A 146 -8.88 -4.60 -18.12
CA ASP A 146 -8.91 -3.51 -19.10
C ASP A 146 -8.66 -2.11 -18.52
N SER A 147 -8.46 -1.97 -17.20
CA SER A 147 -8.09 -0.68 -16.61
C SER A 147 -6.56 -0.57 -16.49
N VAL A 148 -5.98 0.38 -17.23
CA VAL A 148 -4.53 0.56 -17.48
C VAL A 148 -3.67 0.74 -16.22
N ASN A 149 -4.25 0.76 -15.02
CA ASN A 149 -3.56 1.10 -13.77
C ASN A 149 -4.15 0.46 -12.50
N LYS A 150 -4.85 -0.68 -12.55
CA LYS A 150 -5.36 -1.34 -11.32
C LYS A 150 -4.60 -2.62 -10.99
N SER A 151 -4.31 -2.79 -9.69
CA SER A 151 -3.72 -4.02 -9.16
C SER A 151 -4.73 -5.16 -9.20
N LYS A 152 -4.30 -6.37 -9.58
CA LYS A 152 -5.12 -7.58 -9.53
C LYS A 152 -5.62 -7.92 -8.13
N ASN A 153 -4.96 -7.38 -7.10
CA ASN A 153 -5.34 -7.60 -5.72
C ASN A 153 -6.51 -6.69 -5.26
N GLU A 154 -6.91 -5.67 -6.03
CA GLU A 154 -8.04 -4.78 -5.72
C GLU A 154 -9.40 -5.47 -5.92
N THR A 155 -9.73 -6.40 -5.02
CA THR A 155 -11.02 -7.14 -5.05
C THR A 155 -12.05 -6.60 -4.07
N HIS A 156 -11.60 -5.87 -3.04
CA HIS A 156 -12.44 -5.23 -2.03
C HIS A 156 -12.05 -3.77 -1.89
N GLU A 157 -12.91 -2.97 -1.25
CA GLU A 157 -12.58 -1.59 -0.89
C GLU A 157 -11.27 -1.57 -0.07
N ARG A 158 -10.41 -0.58 -0.35
CA ARG A 158 -9.07 -0.47 0.22
C ARG A 158 -8.78 0.96 0.65
N ILE A 159 -8.14 1.10 1.81
CA ILE A 159 -7.49 2.33 2.25
C ILE A 159 -5.99 2.14 2.05
N LEU A 160 -5.38 2.97 1.22
CA LEU A 160 -3.93 2.96 1.03
C LEU A 160 -3.25 3.99 1.93
N PHE A 161 -2.20 3.54 2.58
CA PHE A 161 -1.32 4.33 3.42
C PHE A 161 0.07 4.39 2.82
N SER A 162 0.72 5.53 2.98
CA SER A 162 2.09 5.75 2.54
C SER A 162 2.85 6.60 3.55
N GLU A 163 3.99 6.11 4.05
CA GLU A 163 4.90 6.89 4.90
C GLU A 163 5.78 7.83 4.05
N LYS A 164 5.96 7.49 2.78
CA LYS A 164 6.69 8.31 1.80
C LYS A 164 5.69 9.11 0.99
N PHE A 165 6.14 10.18 0.34
CA PHE A 165 5.35 10.77 -0.73
C PHE A 165 5.36 9.79 -1.92
N ALA A 166 4.47 8.79 -1.90
CA ALA A 166 4.35 7.77 -2.94
C ALA A 166 2.98 7.79 -3.62
N CYS A 167 2.98 7.61 -4.94
CA CYS A 167 1.77 7.40 -5.70
C CYS A 167 1.18 6.02 -5.35
N PRO A 168 -0.11 5.95 -4.95
CA PRO A 168 -0.80 4.72 -4.60
C PRO A 168 -0.82 3.68 -5.70
N VAL A 169 -0.64 4.07 -6.95
CA VAL A 169 -0.94 3.25 -8.13
C VAL A 169 0.32 2.87 -8.88
N SER A 170 1.17 3.85 -9.19
CA SER A 170 2.40 3.62 -9.96
C SER A 170 3.62 3.31 -9.09
N GLY A 171 3.53 3.52 -7.76
CA GLY A 171 4.69 3.44 -6.86
C GLY A 171 5.71 4.56 -7.08
N PHE A 172 5.37 5.60 -7.86
CA PHE A 172 6.22 6.78 -8.03
C PHE A 172 6.39 7.50 -6.69
N THR A 173 7.61 7.55 -6.18
CA THR A 173 7.92 8.24 -4.93
C THR A 173 8.68 9.53 -5.20
N ILE A 174 8.38 10.57 -4.43
CA ILE A 174 9.26 11.73 -4.29
C ILE A 174 9.86 11.75 -2.88
N PRO A 175 11.09 12.29 -2.73
CA PRO A 175 11.62 12.61 -1.41
C PRO A 175 10.76 13.67 -0.72
N GLU A 176 10.98 13.86 0.58
CA GLU A 176 10.29 14.90 1.36
C GLU A 176 10.36 16.27 0.67
N ILE A 177 9.22 16.96 0.61
CA ILE A 177 9.12 18.23 -0.10
C ILE A 177 9.85 19.30 0.69
N GLU A 178 10.94 19.80 0.09
CA GLU A 178 11.77 20.85 0.65
C GLU A 178 12.09 21.90 -0.44
N PRO A 179 12.36 23.17 -0.08
CA PRO A 179 12.63 24.22 -1.06
C PRO A 179 13.78 23.90 -2.04
N ARG A 180 14.75 23.08 -1.62
CA ARG A 180 15.88 22.66 -2.47
C ARG A 180 15.47 21.81 -3.67
N LEU A 181 14.37 21.06 -3.59
CA LEU A 181 13.83 20.27 -4.73
C LEU A 181 13.40 21.16 -5.91
N PHE A 182 13.17 22.45 -5.65
CA PHE A 182 12.77 23.44 -6.64
C PHE A 182 13.94 24.37 -7.03
N SER A 183 15.17 24.03 -6.65
CA SER A 183 16.41 24.70 -7.08
C SER A 183 16.92 24.07 -8.37
N PHE A 184 17.39 24.91 -9.29
CA PHE A 184 18.11 24.48 -10.50
C PHE A 184 19.59 24.89 -10.46
N ASN A 185 20.00 25.50 -9.35
CA ASN A 185 21.39 25.78 -8.99
C ASN A 185 21.94 24.63 -8.16
#